data_AF-A0AA37AAN2-F1
#
_entry.id   AF-A0AA37AAN2-F1
#
_cell.length_a   1.000
_cell.length_b   1.000
_cell.length_c   1.000
_cell.angle_alpha   90.00
_cell.angle_beta   90.00
_cell.angle_gamma   90.00
#
_symmetry.space_group_name_H-M   'P 1'
#
loop_
_entity.id
_entity.type
_entity.pdbx_description
1 polymer ?
#
loop_
_entity_poly.entity_id
_entity_poly.type
_entity_poly.pdbx_seq_one_letter_code
_entity_poly.pdbx_strand_id
1 'polypeptide(L)'
;MAFFEDLTKKTKDLAYVAADKAKDVAAVAADKAKDAAELTRISMAIAGEQREIDKNYRTIGEWFVSEYEGEIPDAVRDLVEAVNTSKAKIAELEASKPRKDDGAEVEAAAPAQKICPICGAASDSKFCPQCGAPMGD
;
A
#
# COMPACT_ATOMS: atom_id res chain seq x y z
N MET A 1 47.35 56.61 9.95
CA MET A 1 46.24 56.01 9.16
C MET A 1 46.42 54.51 8.89
N ALA A 2 47.64 53.93 8.93
CA ALA A 2 47.90 52.52 8.62
C ALA A 2 47.28 51.46 9.58
N PHE A 3 46.96 51.81 10.82
CA PHE A 3 46.44 50.85 11.82
C PHE A 3 45.02 50.36 11.50
N PHE A 4 44.13 51.23 11.02
CA PHE A 4 42.74 50.88 10.70
C PHE A 4 42.64 50.02 9.42
N GLU A 5 43.55 50.20 8.47
CA GLU A 5 43.63 49.38 7.26
C GLU A 5 44.05 47.94 7.58
N ASP A 6 45.03 47.75 8.47
CA ASP A 6 45.47 46.43 8.93
C ASP A 6 44.37 45.70 9.73
N LEU A 7 43.62 46.43 10.56
CA LEU A 7 42.47 45.89 11.29
C LEU A 7 41.35 45.45 10.35
N THR A 8 41.09 46.25 9.31
CA THR A 8 40.07 45.93 8.29
C THR A 8 40.47 44.71 7.46
N LYS A 9 41.76 44.59 7.11
CA LYS A 9 42.31 43.44 6.39
C LYS A 9 42.19 42.15 7.21
N LYS A 10 42.60 42.17 8.48
CA LYS A 10 42.46 41.02 9.39
C LYS A 10 41.00 40.59 9.57
N THR A 11 40.08 41.55 9.66
CA THR A 11 38.64 41.25 9.77
C THR A 11 38.10 40.59 8.50
N LYS A 12 38.54 41.03 7.32
CA LYS A 12 38.18 40.41 6.03
C LYS A 12 38.74 39.00 5.88
N ASP A 13 39.99 38.78 6.28
CA ASP A 13 40.61 37.45 6.22
C ASP A 13 39.91 36.48 7.17
N LEU A 14 39.54 36.91 8.37
CA LEU A 14 38.76 36.10 9.31
C LEU A 14 37.35 35.79 8.77
N ALA A 15 36.69 36.77 8.13
CA ALA A 15 35.40 36.57 7.49
C ALA A 15 35.49 35.58 6.31
N TYR A 16 36.57 35.65 5.52
CA TYR A 16 36.82 34.71 4.43
C TYR A 16 37.06 33.28 4.94
N VAL A 17 37.88 33.12 5.97
CA VAL A 17 38.13 31.81 6.62
C VAL A 17 36.85 31.25 7.23
N ALA A 18 36.02 32.10 7.85
CA ALA A 18 34.72 31.67 8.38
C ALA A 18 33.77 31.23 7.26
N ALA A 19 33.74 31.95 6.15
CA ALA A 19 32.92 31.60 4.98
C ALA A 19 33.37 30.30 4.33
N ASP A 20 34.68 30.06 4.17
CA ASP A 20 35.20 28.80 3.62
C ASP A 20 34.91 27.62 4.54
N LYS A 21 35.12 27.76 5.85
CA LYS A 21 34.73 26.71 6.81
C LYS A 21 33.22 26.42 6.76
N ALA A 22 32.38 27.44 6.60
CA ALA A 22 30.94 27.24 6.46
C ALA A 22 30.59 26.46 5.19
N LYS A 23 31.29 26.69 4.06
CA LYS A 23 31.11 25.92 2.83
C LYS A 23 31.56 24.48 2.98
N ASP A 24 32.70 24.21 3.63
CA ASP A 24 33.19 22.86 3.85
C ASP A 24 32.21 22.05 4.71
N VAL A 25 31.69 22.66 5.78
CA VAL A 25 30.66 22.03 6.63
C VAL A 25 29.37 21.78 5.84
N ALA A 26 28.95 22.72 4.98
CA ALA A 26 27.79 22.54 4.13
C ALA A 26 27.99 21.42 3.08
N ALA A 27 29.18 21.30 2.50
CA ALA A 27 29.53 20.24 1.56
C ALA A 27 29.49 18.86 2.24
N VAL A 28 30.10 18.73 3.42
CA VAL A 28 30.06 17.49 4.22
C VAL A 28 28.63 17.11 4.61
N ALA A 29 27.80 18.09 4.98
CA ALA A 29 26.39 17.85 5.28
C ALA A 29 25.61 17.37 4.04
N ALA A 30 25.87 17.98 2.88
CA ALA A 30 25.24 17.60 1.62
C ALA A 30 25.63 16.18 1.18
N ASP A 31 26.91 15.80 1.32
CA ASP A 31 27.36 14.45 0.96
C ASP A 31 26.77 13.39 1.89
N LYS A 32 26.73 13.65 3.22
CA LYS A 32 26.02 12.76 4.16
C LYS A 32 24.53 12.61 3.84
N ALA A 33 23.89 13.68 3.37
CA ALA A 33 22.49 13.62 2.97
C ALA A 33 22.29 12.76 1.71
N LYS A 34 23.22 12.81 0.75
CA LYS A 34 23.20 11.92 -0.42
C LYS A 34 23.42 10.47 -0.03
N ASP A 35 24.39 10.18 0.83
CA ASP A 35 24.66 8.81 1.31
C ASP A 35 23.42 8.23 2.03
N ALA A 36 22.76 9.03 2.87
CA ALA A 36 21.53 8.63 3.54
C ALA A 36 20.38 8.37 2.55
N ALA A 37 20.26 9.18 1.50
CA ALA A 37 19.27 8.98 0.45
C ALA A 37 19.56 7.70 -0.37
N GLU A 38 20.83 7.43 -0.69
CA GLU A 38 21.24 6.21 -1.38
C GLU A 38 20.99 4.97 -0.52
N LEU A 39 21.35 5.01 0.77
CA LEU A 39 21.06 3.94 1.71
C LEU A 39 19.55 3.65 1.81
N THR A 40 18.72 4.68 1.83
CA THR A 40 17.27 4.55 1.85
C THR A 40 16.77 3.89 0.56
N ARG A 41 17.29 4.31 -0.60
CA ARG A 41 16.95 3.73 -1.91
C ARG A 41 17.31 2.25 -1.97
N ILE A 42 18.53 1.89 -1.55
CA ILE A 42 19.01 0.51 -1.51
C ILE A 42 18.13 -0.32 -0.57
N SER A 43 17.83 0.19 0.63
CA SER A 43 16.98 -0.50 1.61
C SER A 43 15.58 -0.76 1.07
N MET A 44 15.00 0.19 0.34
CA MET A 44 13.71 0.01 -0.32
C MET A 44 13.77 -1.05 -1.43
N ALA A 45 14.85 -1.08 -2.22
CA ALA A 45 15.05 -2.10 -3.24
C ALA A 45 15.17 -3.51 -2.62
N ILE A 46 15.97 -3.66 -1.55
CA ILE A 46 16.09 -4.92 -0.80
C ILE A 46 14.73 -5.37 -0.26
N ALA A 47 13.97 -4.47 0.35
CA ALA A 47 12.63 -4.78 0.85
C ALA A 47 11.67 -5.17 -0.28
N GLY A 48 11.83 -4.60 -1.48
CA GLY A 48 11.10 -4.98 -2.69
C GLY A 48 11.41 -6.42 -3.10
N GLU A 49 12.69 -6.75 -3.25
CA GLU A 49 13.13 -8.10 -3.62
C GLU A 49 12.72 -9.14 -2.58
N GLN A 50 12.81 -8.82 -1.28
CA GLN A 50 12.37 -9.73 -0.22
C GLN A 50 10.88 -10.07 -0.35
N ARG A 51 10.04 -9.09 -0.72
CA ARG A 51 8.61 -9.33 -0.95
C ARG A 51 8.37 -10.23 -2.17
N GLU A 52 9.15 -10.07 -3.23
CA GLU A 52 9.04 -10.92 -4.41
C GLU A 52 9.50 -12.35 -4.12
N ILE A 53 10.59 -12.51 -3.35
CA ILE A 53 11.03 -13.82 -2.85
C ILE A 53 9.91 -14.50 -2.05
N ASP A 54 9.30 -13.78 -1.11
CA ASP A 54 8.23 -14.34 -0.28
C ASP A 54 7.01 -14.76 -1.11
N LYS A 55 6.63 -13.97 -2.12
CA LYS A 55 5.56 -14.33 -3.07
C LYS A 55 5.92 -15.58 -3.86
N ASN A 56 7.12 -15.62 -4.42
CA ASN A 56 7.59 -16.76 -5.20
C ASN A 56 7.61 -18.04 -4.36
N TYR A 57 8.08 -17.99 -3.11
CA TYR A 57 8.04 -19.15 -2.22
C TYR A 57 6.62 -19.60 -1.90
N ARG A 58 5.66 -18.68 -1.72
CA ARG A 58 4.24 -19.05 -1.54
C ARG A 58 3.69 -19.74 -2.78
N THR A 59 3.90 -19.17 -3.97
CA THR A 59 3.43 -19.76 -5.22
C THR A 59 4.06 -21.14 -5.47
N ILE A 60 5.35 -21.30 -5.19
CA ILE A 60 6.02 -22.60 -5.26
C ILE A 60 5.40 -23.59 -4.28
N GLY A 61 5.18 -23.19 -3.02
CA GLY A 61 4.57 -24.05 -2.01
C GLY A 61 3.14 -24.45 -2.33
N GLU A 62 2.34 -23.51 -2.86
CA GLU A 62 0.98 -23.77 -3.33
C GLU A 62 0.99 -24.81 -4.46
N TRP A 63 1.80 -24.60 -5.49
CA TRP A 63 1.99 -25.54 -6.59
C TRP A 63 2.47 -26.90 -6.10
N PHE A 64 3.40 -26.93 -5.14
CA PHE A 64 3.93 -28.17 -4.56
C PHE A 64 2.84 -28.97 -3.84
N VAL A 65 1.89 -28.33 -3.17
CA VAL A 65 0.81 -29.05 -2.48
C VAL A 65 -0.33 -29.44 -3.45
N SER A 66 -0.53 -28.71 -4.55
CA SER A 66 -1.64 -28.97 -5.49
C SER A 66 -1.29 -29.87 -6.67
N GLU A 67 -0.11 -29.68 -7.28
CA GLU A 67 0.25 -30.28 -8.58
C GLU A 67 1.46 -31.23 -8.51
N TYR A 68 2.17 -31.29 -7.37
CA TYR A 68 3.34 -32.17 -7.28
C TYR A 68 2.93 -33.64 -7.13
N GLU A 69 3.33 -34.46 -8.09
CA GLU A 69 2.99 -35.89 -8.15
C GLU A 69 4.11 -36.81 -7.60
N GLY A 70 5.23 -36.25 -7.15
CA GLY A 70 6.38 -37.03 -6.66
C GLY A 70 6.29 -37.41 -5.18
N GLU A 71 7.25 -38.19 -4.70
CA GLU A 71 7.38 -38.49 -3.27
C GLU A 71 7.72 -37.23 -2.48
N ILE A 72 6.89 -36.92 -1.48
CA ILE A 72 7.10 -35.77 -0.60
C ILE A 72 8.26 -36.08 0.35
N PRO A 73 9.33 -35.25 0.38
CA PRO A 73 10.44 -35.44 1.29
C PRO A 73 10.01 -35.38 2.76
N ASP A 74 10.58 -36.22 3.61
CA ASP A 74 10.23 -36.30 5.04
C ASP A 74 10.36 -34.96 5.77
N ALA A 75 11.32 -34.12 5.38
CA ALA A 75 11.54 -32.80 5.97
C ALA A 75 10.35 -31.84 5.82
N VAL A 76 9.49 -32.04 4.81
CA VAL A 76 8.34 -31.18 4.52
C VAL A 76 7.00 -31.92 4.62
N ARG A 77 7.02 -33.22 4.88
CA ARG A 77 5.82 -34.07 4.97
C ARG A 77 4.82 -33.53 5.98
N ASP A 78 5.27 -33.23 7.19
CA ASP A 78 4.41 -32.70 8.27
C ASP A 78 3.81 -31.33 7.91
N LEU A 79 4.55 -30.49 7.19
CA LEU A 79 4.07 -29.19 6.73
C LEU A 79 2.98 -29.33 5.67
N VAL A 80 3.15 -30.26 4.72
CA VAL A 80 2.14 -30.54 3.69
C VAL A 80 0.87 -31.12 4.33
N GLU A 81 1.00 -32.04 5.29
CA GLU A 81 -0.14 -32.59 6.02
C GLU A 81 -0.88 -31.51 6.83
N ALA A 82 -0.17 -30.60 7.48
CA ALA A 82 -0.76 -29.47 8.19
C ALA A 82 -1.52 -28.53 7.25
N VAL A 83 -0.98 -28.26 6.05
CA VAL A 83 -1.65 -27.47 5.01
C VAL A 83 -2.92 -28.17 4.53
N ASN A 84 -2.87 -29.47 4.24
CA ASN A 84 -4.04 -30.23 3.80
C ASN A 84 -5.11 -30.34 4.88
N THR A 85 -4.71 -30.53 6.14
CA THR A 85 -5.61 -30.48 7.30
C THR A 85 -6.28 -29.11 7.41
N SER A 86 -5.53 -28.04 7.19
CA SER A 86 -6.08 -26.68 7.22
C SER A 86 -7.05 -26.44 6.05
N LYS A 87 -6.74 -26.92 4.84
CA LYS A 87 -7.64 -26.88 3.68
C LYS A 87 -8.95 -27.63 3.95
N ALA A 88 -8.88 -28.81 4.56
CA ALA A 88 -10.07 -29.57 4.96
C ALA A 88 -10.92 -28.82 5.99
N LYS A 89 -10.29 -28.26 7.03
CA LYS A 89 -10.98 -27.43 8.02
C LYS A 89 -11.63 -26.19 7.39
N ILE A 90 -10.97 -25.55 6.43
CA ILE A 90 -11.55 -24.41 5.69
C ILE A 90 -12.78 -24.88 4.92
N ALA A 91 -12.71 -26.00 4.19
CA ALA A 91 -13.85 -26.55 3.46
C ALA A 91 -15.02 -26.90 4.38
N GLU A 92 -14.76 -27.48 5.55
CA GLU A 92 -15.79 -27.74 6.57
C GLU A 92 -16.40 -26.44 7.10
N LEU A 93 -15.58 -25.44 7.43
CA LEU A 93 -16.04 -24.13 7.87
C LEU A 93 -16.87 -23.43 6.79
N GLU A 94 -16.46 -23.52 5.53
CA GLU A 94 -17.20 -22.99 4.38
C GLU A 94 -18.52 -23.72 4.12
N ALA A 95 -18.56 -25.04 4.30
CA ALA A 95 -19.79 -25.82 4.20
C ALA A 95 -20.75 -25.57 5.39
N SER A 96 -20.20 -25.24 6.57
CA SER A 96 -20.96 -24.88 7.77
C SER A 96 -21.42 -23.42 7.79
N LYS A 97 -20.86 -22.56 6.92
CA LYS A 97 -21.44 -21.24 6.68
C LYS A 97 -22.86 -21.50 6.16
N PRO A 98 -23.89 -20.88 6.75
CA PRO A 98 -25.21 -20.96 6.16
C PRO A 98 -25.08 -20.50 4.71
N ARG A 99 -25.51 -21.36 3.78
CA ARG A 99 -25.81 -20.93 2.41
C ARG A 99 -26.76 -19.75 2.57
N LYS A 100 -26.25 -18.52 2.44
CA LYS A 100 -27.03 -17.53 1.73
C LYS A 100 -27.17 -18.16 0.35
N ASP A 101 -28.37 -18.62 0.06
CA ASP A 101 -28.80 -18.89 -1.31
C ASP A 101 -28.22 -17.83 -2.24
N ASP A 102 -27.94 -18.24 -3.46
CA ASP A 102 -27.78 -17.39 -4.62
C ASP A 102 -28.91 -16.34 -4.66
N GLY A 103 -28.62 -15.22 -4.01
CA GLY A 103 -29.38 -14.00 -3.91
C GLY A 103 -28.34 -12.92 -3.76
N ALA A 104 -27.62 -12.66 -4.85
CA ALA A 104 -26.93 -11.40 -5.05
C ALA A 104 -27.97 -10.28 -5.11
N GLU A 105 -28.58 -9.95 -3.99
CA GLU A 105 -29.05 -8.62 -3.70
C GLU A 105 -28.33 -8.17 -2.46
N VAL A 106 -27.40 -7.28 -2.71
CA VAL A 106 -26.83 -6.38 -1.72
C VAL A 106 -28.01 -5.54 -1.21
N GLU A 107 -28.82 -6.07 -0.30
CA GLU A 107 -29.69 -5.25 0.54
C GLU A 107 -28.80 -4.48 1.54
N ALA A 108 -27.96 -3.60 1.00
CA ALA A 108 -27.92 -2.26 1.56
C ALA A 108 -29.36 -1.77 1.49
N ALA A 109 -29.91 -1.32 2.62
CA ALA A 109 -31.20 -0.67 2.69
C ALA A 109 -31.29 0.45 1.64
N ALA A 110 -31.78 0.12 0.44
CA ALA A 110 -32.16 1.08 -0.57
C ALA A 110 -33.61 1.44 -0.24
N PRO A 111 -33.91 2.70 0.12
CA PRO A 111 -35.29 3.13 0.23
C PRO A 111 -35.96 2.86 -1.12
N ALA A 112 -37.16 2.30 -1.14
CA ALA A 112 -37.89 1.97 -2.36
C ALA A 112 -38.06 3.24 -3.22
N GLN A 113 -37.16 3.46 -4.18
CA GLN A 113 -37.19 4.59 -5.09
C GLN A 113 -38.26 4.32 -6.14
N LYS A 114 -39.29 5.17 -6.22
CA LYS A 114 -40.31 5.08 -7.27
C LYS A 114 -39.71 5.63 -8.56
N ILE A 115 -40.00 4.98 -9.69
CA ILE A 115 -39.55 5.40 -11.01
C ILE A 115 -40.58 6.37 -11.60
N CYS A 116 -40.14 7.54 -12.06
CA CYS A 116 -41.03 8.53 -12.65
C CYS A 116 -41.58 8.04 -14.00
N PRO A 117 -42.91 7.96 -14.21
CA PRO A 117 -43.47 7.47 -15.46
C PRO A 117 -43.28 8.42 -16.65
N ILE A 118 -42.86 9.68 -16.41
CA ILE A 118 -42.68 10.69 -17.46
C ILE A 118 -41.24 10.76 -17.95
N CYS A 119 -40.25 10.70 -17.06
CA CYS A 119 -38.84 10.88 -17.42
C CYS A 119 -37.91 9.73 -16.99
N GLY A 120 -38.42 8.72 -16.29
CA GLY A 120 -37.65 7.55 -15.87
C GLY A 120 -36.68 7.78 -14.71
N ALA A 121 -36.63 8.97 -14.12
CA ALA A 121 -35.77 9.24 -12.97
C ALA A 121 -36.32 8.54 -11.71
N ALA A 122 -35.41 7.92 -10.95
CA ALA A 122 -35.71 7.31 -9.65
C ALA A 122 -35.72 8.39 -8.56
N SER A 123 -36.82 8.50 -7.83
CA SER A 123 -36.92 9.39 -6.66
C SER A 123 -37.89 8.87 -5.61
N ASP A 124 -37.66 9.24 -4.36
CA ASP A 124 -38.49 8.93 -3.19
C ASP A 124 -39.47 10.07 -2.81
N SER A 125 -39.43 11.21 -3.52
CA SER A 125 -40.29 12.37 -3.28
C SER A 125 -41.66 12.28 -3.98
N LYS A 126 -42.67 12.98 -3.44
CA LYS A 126 -44.03 13.12 -4.04
C LYS A 126 -44.03 13.72 -5.45
N PHE A 127 -42.97 14.44 -5.83
CA PHE A 127 -42.78 15.01 -7.16
C PHE A 127 -41.39 14.66 -7.67
N CYS A 128 -41.26 14.36 -8.96
CA CYS A 128 -39.99 14.01 -9.57
C CYS A 128 -39.05 15.24 -9.61
N PRO A 129 -37.79 15.13 -9.13
CA PRO A 129 -36.85 16.25 -9.11
C PRO A 129 -36.33 16.65 -10.50
N GLN A 130 -36.52 15.81 -11.52
CA GLN A 130 -36.07 16.09 -12.89
C GLN A 130 -37.15 16.75 -13.76
N CYS A 131 -38.42 16.37 -13.59
CA CYS A 131 -39.50 16.85 -14.46
C CYS A 131 -40.70 17.48 -13.74
N GLY A 132 -40.72 17.45 -12.40
CA GLY A 132 -41.80 18.02 -11.59
C GLY A 132 -43.10 17.22 -11.59
N ALA A 133 -43.17 16.07 -12.27
CA ALA A 133 -44.37 15.25 -12.32
C ALA A 133 -44.70 14.64 -10.96
N PRO A 134 -45.99 14.57 -10.55
CA PRO A 134 -46.39 13.89 -9.33
C PRO A 134 -46.11 12.40 -9.44
N MET A 135 -45.37 11.86 -8.48
CA MET A 135 -45.11 10.43 -8.34
C MET A 135 -46.32 9.85 -7.60
N GLY A 136 -47.17 9.09 -8.30
CA GLY A 136 -48.38 8.50 -7.72
C GLY A 136 -48.12 7.73 -6.41
N ASP A 137 -49.08 7.78 -5.48
CA ASP A 137 -49.01 7.06 -4.20
C ASP A 137 -48.79 5.54 -4.39
#